data_AF-D1VSJ4-F1
#
_entry.id   AF-D1VSJ4-F1
#
_cell.length_a   1.000
_cell.length_b   1.000
_cell.length_c   1.000
_cell.angle_alpha   90.00
_cell.angle_beta   90.00
_cell.angle_gamma   90.00
#
_symmetry.space_group_name_H-M   'P 1'
#
loop_
_entity.id
_entity.type
_entity.pdbx_description
1 polymer ?
#
loop_
_entity_poly.entity_id
_entity_poly.type
_entity_poly.pdbx_seq_one_letter_code
_entity_poly.pdbx_strand_id
1 'polypeptide(L)' 'MQRDYESSLKELESIIKDLESKDISLEDSIKKYERGIELYRYLDNVLKEYEGKVKTIIKENKDVLEGD' A
#
# COMPACT_ATOMS: atom_id res chain seq x y z
N MET A 1 15.44 -8.35 1.92
CA MET A 1 14.15 -8.90 2.38
C MET A 1 13.07 -7.92 1.93
N GLN A 2 12.19 -8.36 1.03
CA GLN A 2 11.03 -7.58 0.63
C GLN A 2 10.12 -7.41 1.85
N ARG A 3 9.72 -6.17 2.16
CA ARG A 3 8.74 -5.92 3.24
C ARG A 3 7.41 -6.51 2.81
N ASP A 4 6.73 -7.26 3.68
CA ASP A 4 5.37 -7.72 3.39
C ASP A 4 4.36 -6.57 3.51
N TYR A 5 3.20 -6.72 2.86
CA TYR A 5 2.15 -5.69 2.80
C TYR A 5 1.63 -5.33 4.20
N GLU A 6 1.40 -6.33 5.05
CA GLU A 6 0.80 -6.18 6.37
C GLU A 6 1.72 -5.41 7.32
N SER A 7 3.01 -5.73 7.33
CA SER A 7 3.99 -4.98 8.12
C SER A 7 4.14 -3.54 7.67
N SER A 8 4.09 -3.28 6.36
CA SER A 8 4.17 -1.93 5.79
C SER A 8 2.93 -1.10 6.11
N LEU A 9 1.75 -1.72 6.07
CA LEU A 9 0.48 -1.08 6.46
C LEU A 9 0.51 -0.70 7.95
N LYS A 10 0.93 -1.62 8.81
CA LYS A 10 1.04 -1.37 10.26
C LYS A 10 2.03 -0.26 10.59
N GLU A 11 3.15 -0.17 9.86
CA GLU A 11 4.10 0.94 10.02
C GLU A 11 3.46 2.28 9.63
N LEU A 12 2.72 2.32 8.52
CA LEU A 12 2.03 3.52 8.07
C LEU A 12 0.98 3.99 9.09
N GLU A 13 0.19 3.08 9.65
CA GLU A 13 -0.77 3.37 10.72
C GLU A 13 -0.08 3.96 11.96
N SER A 14 1.08 3.41 12.35
CA SER A 14 1.87 3.94 13.46
C SER A 14 2.39 5.35 13.17
N ILE A 15 2.83 5.61 11.94
CA ILE A 15 3.29 6.93 11.50
C ILE A 15 2.16 7.95 11.56
N ILE A 16 0.95 7.58 11.11
CA ILE A 16 -0.22 8.46 11.16
C ILE A 16 -0.54 8.83 12.61
N LYS A 17 -0.60 7.82 13.50
CA LYS A 17 -0.84 8.04 14.92
C LYS A 17 0.20 8.97 15.56
N ASP A 18 1.46 8.83 15.17
CA ASP A 18 2.54 9.69 15.64
C ASP A 18 2.42 11.12 15.12
N LEU A 19 1.99 11.31 13.87
CA LEU A 19 1.77 12.63 13.27
C LEU A 19 0.55 13.35 13.88
N GLU A 20 -0.43 12.61 14.39
CA GLU A 20 -1.58 13.15 15.12
C GLU A 20 -1.24 13.54 16.57
N SER A 21 -0.07 13.11 17.08
CA SER A 21 0.39 13.47 18.42
C SER A 21 0.77 14.96 18.49
N LYS A 22 0.37 15.62 19.59
CA LYS A 22 0.68 17.04 19.82
C LYS A 22 2.13 17.31 20.23
N ASP A 23 2.88 16.27 20.57
CA ASP A 23 4.24 16.36 21.12
C ASP A 23 5.33 16.05 20.08
N ILE A 24 4.97 15.89 18.80
CA ILE A 24 5.94 15.62 17.75
C ILE A 24 6.69 16.90 17.35
N SER A 25 8.02 16.80 17.24
CA SER A 25 8.83 17.92 16.74
C SER A 25 8.60 18.14 15.23
N LEU A 26 8.86 19.36 14.75
CA LEU A 26 8.76 19.65 13.31
C LEU A 26 9.71 18.80 12.46
N GLU A 27 10.93 18.55 12.96
CA GLU A 27 11.90 17.72 12.25
C GLU A 27 11.41 16.26 12.15
N ASP A 28 10.87 15.72 13.24
CA ASP A 28 10.33 14.36 13.25
C ASP A 28 9.04 14.25 12.42
N SER A 29 8.21 15.30 12.38
CA SER A 29 6.99 15.29 11.57
C SER A 29 7.32 15.25 10.08
N ILE A 30 8.35 15.96 9.63
CA ILE A 30 8.84 15.90 8.25
C ILE A 30 9.36 14.49 7.93
N LYS A 31 10.22 13.92 8.78
CA LYS A 31 10.76 12.56 8.57
C LYS A 31 9.65 11.50 8.50
N LYS A 32 8.67 11.58 9.40
CA LYS A 32 7.53 10.65 9.43
C LYS A 32 6.62 10.84 8.22
N TYR A 33 6.42 12.08 7.78
CA TYR A 33 5.65 12.35 6.57
C TYR A 33 6.30 11.74 5.31
N GLU A 34 7.60 11.98 5.10
CA GLU A 34 8.35 11.40 3.98
C GLU A 34 8.24 9.87 3.99
N ARG A 35 8.45 9.27 5.16
CA ARG A 35 8.33 7.82 5.34
C ARG A 35 6.91 7.30 5.06
N GLY A 36 5.90 8.04 5.51
CA GLY A 36 4.49 7.73 5.25
C GLY A 36 4.17 7.74 3.75
N ILE A 37 4.69 8.71 3.00
CA ILE A 37 4.51 8.78 1.54
C ILE A 37 5.18 7.60 0.82
N GLU A 38 6.38 7.20 1.26
CA GLU A 38 7.05 6.01 0.71
C GLU A 38 6.22 4.74 0.92
N LEU A 39 5.72 4.53 2.14
CA LEU A 39 4.88 3.38 2.48
C LEU A 39 3.57 3.38 1.71
N TYR A 40 2.91 4.54 1.61
CA TYR A 40 1.68 4.69 0.84
C TYR A 40 1.89 4.29 -0.63
N ARG A 41 2.95 4.80 -1.28
CA ARG A 41 3.29 4.45 -2.67
C ARG A 41 3.57 2.96 -2.82
N TYR A 42 4.26 2.35 -1.87
CA TYR A 42 4.50 0.92 -1.87
C TYR A 42 3.19 0.13 -1.80
N LEU A 43 2.33 0.42 -0.83
CA LEU A 43 1.05 -0.27 -0.63
C LEU A 43 0.13 -0.12 -1.85
N ASP A 44 0.02 1.08 -2.42
CA ASP A 44 -0.75 1.36 -3.64
C ASP A 44 -0.25 0.55 -4.85
N ASN A 45 1.07 0.45 -5.04
CA ASN A 45 1.64 -0.36 -6.10
C ASN A 45 1.35 -1.85 -5.92
N VAL A 46 1.46 -2.35 -4.69
CA VAL A 46 1.12 -3.75 -4.38
C VAL A 46 -0.35 -4.02 -4.72
N LEU A 47 -1.27 -3.17 -4.27
CA LEU A 47 -2.69 -3.33 -4.58
C LEU A 47 -2.97 -3.31 -6.09
N LYS A 48 -2.35 -2.38 -6.84
CA LYS A 48 -2.48 -2.32 -8.30
C LYS A 48 -1.98 -3.59 -8.99
N GLU A 49 -0.90 -4.19 -8.50
CA GLU A 49 -0.39 -5.47 -9.02
C GLU A 49 -1.41 -6.59 -8.79
N TYR A 50 -1.97 -6.69 -7.59
CA TYR A 50 -3.01 -7.69 -7.26
C TYR A 50 -4.29 -7.47 -8.05
N GLU A 51 -4.75 -6.23 -8.19
CA GLU A 51 -5.90 -5.89 -9.05
C GLU A 51 -5.67 -6.31 -10.51
N GLY A 52 -4.45 -6.08 -11.03
CA GLY A 52 -4.05 -6.51 -12.37
C GLY A 52 -4.16 -8.03 -12.52
N LYS A 53 -3.63 -8.79 -11.56
CA LYS A 53 -3.73 -10.26 -11.54
C LYS A 53 -5.18 -10.73 -11.52
N VAL A 54 -6.02 -10.14 -10.67
CA VAL A 54 -7.46 -10.46 -10.61
C VAL A 54 -8.17 -10.15 -11.92
N LYS A 55 -7.89 -9.00 -12.55
CA LYS A 55 -8.45 -8.63 -13.86
C LYS A 55 -8.06 -9.63 -14.95
N THR A 56 -6.82 -10.08 -14.98
CA THR A 56 -6.35 -11.11 -15.92
C THR A 56 -7.11 -12.42 -15.72
N ILE A 57 -7.21 -12.90 -14.48
CA ILE A 57 -7.95 -14.14 -14.16
C ILE A 57 -9.42 -14.03 -14.60
N ILE A 58 -10.08 -12.91 -14.32
CA ILE A 58 -11.48 -12.70 -14.73
C ILE A 58 -11.60 -12.70 -16.26
N LYS A 59 -10.68 -12.05 -16.98
CA LYS A 59 -10.69 -12.01 -18.44
C LYS A 59 -10.48 -13.40 -19.04
N GLU A 60 -9.51 -14.16 -18.55
CA GLU A 60 -9.25 -15.54 -19.00
C GLU A 60 -10.47 -16.43 -18.76
N ASN A 61 -11.14 -16.30 -17.61
CA ASN A 61 -12.38 -17.06 -17.35
C ASN A 61 -13.53 -16.63 -18.26
N LYS A 62 -13.63 -15.34 -18.62
CA LYS A 62 -14.65 -14.85 -19.54
C LYS A 62 -14.42 -15.36 -20.96
N ASP A 63 -13.18 -15.34 -21.44
CA ASP A 63 -12.79 -15.87 -22.75
C ASP A 63 -13.04 -17.39 -22.84
N VAL A 64 -12.95 -18.12 -21.71
CA VAL A 64 -13.31 -19.56 -21.63
C VAL A 64 -14.82 -19.82 -21.63
N LEU A 65 -15.64 -18.88 -21.13
CA LEU A 65 -17.10 -19.02 -21.07
C LEU A 65 -17.82 -18.49 -22.32
N GLU A 66 -17.18 -17.63 -23.10
CA GLU A 66 -17.72 -17.03 -24.34
C GLU A 66 -17.06 -17.61 -25.62
N GLY A 67 -16.16 -18.59 -25.51
CA GLY A 67 -15.62 -19.34 -26.65
C GLY A 67 -16.55 -20.48 -27.08
N ASP A 68 -16.90 -20.50 -28.38
CA ASP A 68 -17.64 -21.57 -29.07
C ASP A 68 -17.09 -22.99 -28.85
#